data_AF-A0A061NEU4-F1
#
_entry.id   AF-A0A061NEU4-F1
#
_cell.length_a   1.000
_cell.length_b   1.000
_cell.length_c   1.000
_cell.angle_alpha   90.00
_cell.angle_beta   90.00
_cell.angle_gamma   90.00
#
_symmetry.space_group_name_H-M   'P 1'
#
loop_
_entity.id
_entity.type
_entity.pdbx_description
1 polymer ?
#
loop_
_entity_poly.entity_id
_entity_poly.type
_entity_poly.pdbx_seq_one_letter_code
_entity_poly.pdbx_strand_id
1 'polypeptide(L)'
;MQIESIEGIEQLDRLTTIDLSDNKISDLESIRSIDTLEQVNIRNNQVHDLSPLEELSQLHTINLRENNIQTLEPLAELENLVNINIRENQIVDLSPLSDMELLEDLNARYNEITSIEPIIHLPELRQRLYVNGNPLEDAMLLSEVYDLILDIDIPRPEYGIVFSEAGGVYEDRQDIELSTRGEADGTIRYTTDGSEVTAEDQEYSSPIPVANSTTIRAQLFTNNEDATREYGQSYIISESPSMPIISISTDRANLFDEEYGIYTRGFITIRTHLSRPAIICKAAGSGNDRYLCKCLKTIKPFCLNTPASGFTVGIHVR
;
A
#
# COMPACT_ATOMS: atom_id res chain seq x y z
N MET A 1 -24.47 25.98 -23.11
CA MET A 1 -25.82 25.37 -23.11
C MET A 1 -25.59 23.89 -22.98
N GLN A 2 -26.19 23.23 -22.00
CA GLN A 2 -26.05 21.78 -21.85
C GLN A 2 -27.25 21.12 -22.52
N ILE A 3 -27.01 20.03 -23.24
CA ILE A 3 -28.01 19.22 -23.92
C ILE A 3 -28.45 18.10 -22.96
N GLU A 4 -29.75 17.76 -23.00
CA GLU A 4 -30.36 16.69 -22.21
C GLU A 4 -30.80 15.50 -23.08
N SER A 5 -31.08 15.74 -24.37
CA SER A 5 -31.51 14.72 -25.32
C SER A 5 -30.74 14.82 -26.63
N ILE A 6 -30.45 13.66 -27.21
CA ILE A 6 -29.79 13.49 -28.50
C ILE A 6 -30.73 12.91 -29.56
N GLU A 7 -32.05 12.99 -29.34
CA GLU A 7 -33.05 12.57 -30.32
C GLU A 7 -32.83 13.25 -31.68
N GLY A 8 -32.92 12.46 -32.75
CA GLY A 8 -32.63 12.88 -34.12
C GLY A 8 -31.19 12.63 -34.56
N ILE A 9 -30.28 12.27 -33.65
CA ILE A 9 -28.90 11.89 -34.01
C ILE A 9 -28.86 10.60 -34.82
N GLU A 10 -29.86 9.73 -34.68
CA GLU A 10 -30.00 8.49 -35.45
C GLU A 10 -30.18 8.71 -36.96
N GLN A 11 -30.52 9.94 -37.38
CA GLN A 11 -30.64 10.32 -38.80
C GLN A 11 -29.29 10.62 -39.48
N LEU A 12 -28.19 10.54 -38.72
CA LEU A 12 -26.85 10.85 -39.20
C LEU A 12 -26.07 9.58 -39.53
N ASP A 13 -26.49 8.91 -40.61
CA ASP A 13 -26.05 7.57 -41.08
C ASP A 13 -24.55 7.39 -41.39
N ARG A 14 -23.72 8.41 -41.15
CA ARG A 14 -22.27 8.40 -41.43
C ARG A 14 -21.44 8.86 -40.25
N LEU A 15 -22.03 8.93 -39.06
CA LEU A 15 -21.32 9.31 -37.84
C LEU A 15 -20.37 8.20 -37.40
N THR A 16 -19.07 8.49 -37.48
CA THR A 16 -18.03 7.63 -36.91
C THR A 16 -17.54 8.10 -35.55
N THR A 17 -17.80 9.36 -35.20
CA THR A 17 -17.32 9.97 -33.95
C THR A 17 -18.35 10.91 -33.39
N ILE A 18 -18.62 10.81 -32.09
CA ILE A 18 -19.48 11.75 -31.38
C ILE A 18 -18.81 12.18 -30.07
N ASP A 19 -18.78 13.50 -29.85
CA ASP A 19 -18.43 14.10 -28.57
C ASP A 19 -19.64 14.80 -27.98
N LEU A 20 -20.14 14.25 -26.88
CA LEU A 20 -21.28 14.72 -26.10
C LEU A 20 -20.84 15.08 -24.67
N SER A 21 -19.57 15.37 -24.45
CA SER A 21 -19.04 15.62 -23.11
C SER A 21 -19.59 16.90 -22.47
N ASP A 22 -19.62 16.93 -21.13
CA ASP A 22 -20.08 18.04 -20.29
C ASP A 22 -21.55 18.46 -20.51
N ASN A 23 -22.42 17.47 -20.72
CA ASN A 23 -23.86 17.65 -20.91
C ASN A 23 -24.66 17.07 -19.73
N LYS A 24 -25.96 16.83 -19.95
CA LYS A 24 -26.88 16.24 -18.97
C LYS A 24 -27.63 15.06 -19.58
N ILE A 25 -26.97 14.34 -20.49
CA ILE A 25 -27.57 13.20 -21.19
C ILE A 25 -27.63 12.03 -20.23
N SER A 26 -28.78 11.38 -20.14
CA SER A 26 -28.98 10.16 -19.35
C SER A 26 -29.42 8.96 -20.20
N ASP A 27 -29.88 9.23 -21.44
CA ASP A 27 -30.44 8.25 -22.36
C ASP A 27 -29.62 8.23 -23.65
N LEU A 28 -29.18 7.04 -24.05
CA LEU A 28 -28.38 6.78 -25.24
C LEU A 28 -29.15 6.03 -26.33
N GLU A 29 -30.46 5.79 -26.19
CA GLU A 29 -31.20 4.95 -27.15
C GLU A 29 -31.08 5.44 -28.60
N SER A 30 -31.00 6.76 -28.82
CA SER A 30 -30.85 7.34 -30.16
C SER A 30 -29.53 7.00 -30.86
N ILE A 31 -28.50 6.48 -30.17
CA ILE A 31 -27.25 6.03 -30.82
C ILE A 31 -27.21 4.52 -31.09
N ARG A 32 -28.21 3.75 -30.63
CA ARG A 32 -28.22 2.29 -30.71
C ARG A 32 -28.07 1.74 -32.13
N SER A 33 -28.66 2.41 -33.10
CA SER A 33 -28.66 1.97 -34.50
C SER A 33 -27.50 2.54 -35.32
N ILE A 34 -26.59 3.32 -34.73
CA ILE A 34 -25.49 3.97 -35.46
C ILE A 34 -24.26 3.05 -35.44
N ASP A 35 -24.38 1.92 -36.13
CA ASP A 35 -23.37 0.85 -36.23
C ASP A 35 -22.03 1.30 -36.82
N THR A 36 -21.98 2.49 -37.43
CA THR A 36 -20.77 3.13 -37.95
C THR A 36 -19.92 3.83 -36.89
N LEU A 37 -20.37 3.89 -35.63
CA LEU A 37 -19.63 4.58 -34.57
C LEU A 37 -18.34 3.85 -34.20
N GLU A 38 -17.24 4.59 -34.29
CA GLU A 38 -15.90 4.14 -33.90
C GLU A 38 -15.44 4.76 -32.57
N GLN A 39 -15.91 5.98 -32.29
CA GLN A 39 -15.49 6.75 -31.12
C GLN A 39 -16.66 7.47 -30.45
N VAL A 40 -16.84 7.22 -29.15
CA VAL A 40 -17.89 7.85 -28.35
C VAL A 40 -17.30 8.49 -27.10
N ASN A 41 -17.49 9.80 -26.96
CA ASN A 41 -17.14 10.54 -25.75
C ASN A 41 -18.40 11.10 -25.10
N ILE A 42 -18.78 10.52 -23.96
CA ILE A 42 -19.93 10.96 -23.15
C ILE A 42 -19.48 11.37 -21.74
N ARG A 43 -18.23 11.83 -21.60
CA ARG A 43 -17.69 12.27 -20.31
C ARG A 43 -18.58 13.31 -19.63
N ASN A 44 -18.76 13.22 -18.31
CA ASN A 44 -19.46 14.20 -17.48
C ASN A 44 -20.91 14.38 -17.97
N ASN A 45 -21.69 13.31 -17.82
CA ASN A 45 -23.11 13.21 -18.12
C ASN A 45 -23.83 12.49 -16.97
N GLN A 46 -25.03 11.95 -17.21
CA GLN A 46 -25.87 11.26 -16.21
C GLN A 46 -26.25 9.85 -16.69
N VAL A 47 -25.38 9.24 -17.49
CA VAL A 47 -25.62 7.91 -18.07
C VAL A 47 -25.40 6.83 -17.02
N HIS A 48 -26.29 5.85 -16.99
CA HIS A 48 -26.21 4.68 -16.11
C HIS A 48 -26.47 3.37 -16.86
N ASP A 49 -27.16 3.43 -18.01
CA ASP A 49 -27.46 2.31 -18.88
C ASP A 49 -26.59 2.38 -20.15
N LEU A 50 -25.85 1.30 -20.40
CA LEU A 50 -25.00 1.15 -21.58
C LEU A 50 -25.60 0.20 -22.62
N SER A 51 -26.80 -0.36 -22.40
CA SER A 51 -27.45 -1.29 -23.34
C SER A 51 -27.57 -0.75 -24.77
N PRO A 52 -27.72 0.57 -25.03
CA PRO A 52 -27.69 1.08 -26.39
C PRO A 52 -26.35 0.91 -27.12
N LEU A 53 -25.26 0.57 -26.43
CA LEU A 53 -23.93 0.39 -27.02
C LEU A 53 -23.64 -1.05 -27.45
N GLU A 54 -24.44 -2.03 -27.01
CA GLU A 54 -24.15 -3.47 -27.09
C GLU A 54 -23.89 -3.99 -28.51
N GLU A 55 -24.54 -3.40 -29.51
CA GLU A 55 -24.41 -3.81 -30.91
C GLU A 55 -23.44 -2.93 -31.73
N LEU A 56 -22.79 -1.94 -31.11
CA LEU A 56 -21.89 -0.99 -31.78
C LEU A 56 -20.49 -1.57 -31.98
N SER A 57 -20.43 -2.70 -32.69
CA SER A 57 -19.22 -3.52 -32.90
C SER A 57 -18.04 -2.79 -33.55
N GLN A 58 -18.24 -1.61 -34.15
CA GLN A 58 -17.16 -0.80 -34.72
C GLN A 58 -16.49 0.12 -33.69
N LEU A 59 -16.92 0.14 -32.43
CA LEU A 59 -16.31 0.97 -31.39
C LEU A 59 -14.89 0.51 -31.08
N HIS A 60 -13.94 1.44 -31.18
CA HIS A 60 -12.55 1.23 -30.79
C HIS A 60 -12.14 2.13 -29.62
N THR A 61 -12.86 3.22 -29.38
CA THR A 61 -12.54 4.16 -28.29
C THR A 61 -13.80 4.65 -27.61
N ILE A 62 -13.86 4.52 -26.30
CA ILE A 62 -14.99 4.97 -25.50
C ILE A 62 -14.54 5.72 -24.25
N ASN A 63 -15.16 6.88 -24.02
CA ASN A 63 -14.95 7.68 -22.82
C ASN A 63 -16.27 7.88 -22.08
N LEU A 64 -16.40 7.12 -20.99
CA LEU A 64 -17.55 7.03 -20.09
C LEU A 64 -17.30 7.76 -18.76
N ARG A 65 -16.19 8.50 -18.64
CA ARG A 65 -15.77 9.12 -17.38
C ARG A 65 -16.85 10.03 -16.77
N GLU A 66 -16.94 10.08 -15.44
CA GLU A 66 -17.85 10.98 -14.71
C GLU A 66 -19.31 10.74 -15.14
N ASN A 67 -19.81 9.53 -14.89
CA ASN A 67 -21.19 9.11 -15.11
C ASN A 67 -21.70 8.31 -13.89
N ASN A 68 -22.81 7.58 -14.05
CA ASN A 68 -23.47 6.79 -13.02
C ASN A 68 -23.51 5.29 -13.38
N ILE A 69 -22.48 4.80 -14.06
CA ILE A 69 -22.41 3.43 -14.59
C ILE A 69 -22.03 2.46 -13.47
N GLN A 70 -22.72 1.32 -13.40
CA GLN A 70 -22.47 0.27 -12.41
C GLN A 70 -22.00 -1.06 -13.01
N THR A 71 -22.30 -1.29 -14.29
CA THR A 71 -21.95 -2.54 -14.99
C THR A 71 -21.43 -2.25 -16.39
N LEU A 72 -20.53 -3.12 -16.84
CA LEU A 72 -19.94 -3.11 -18.18
C LEU A 72 -20.46 -4.24 -19.06
N GLU A 73 -21.43 -5.03 -18.60
CA GLU A 73 -22.01 -6.16 -19.36
C GLU A 73 -22.37 -5.79 -20.82
N PRO A 74 -22.99 -4.63 -21.12
CA PRO A 74 -23.26 -4.26 -22.51
C PRO A 74 -22.02 -4.03 -23.38
N LEU A 75 -20.82 -3.99 -22.82
CA LEU A 75 -19.58 -3.86 -23.59
C LEU A 75 -18.93 -5.21 -23.88
N ALA A 76 -19.42 -6.32 -23.31
CA ALA A 76 -18.72 -7.60 -23.30
C ALA A 76 -18.36 -8.13 -24.69
N GLU A 77 -19.26 -7.95 -25.66
CA GLU A 77 -19.09 -8.43 -27.03
C GLU A 77 -18.43 -7.39 -27.97
N LEU A 78 -17.99 -6.24 -27.44
CA LEU A 78 -17.34 -5.18 -28.22
C LEU A 78 -15.83 -5.45 -28.36
N GLU A 79 -15.49 -6.56 -29.03
CA GLU A 79 -14.13 -7.09 -29.18
C GLU A 79 -13.12 -6.12 -29.83
N ASN A 80 -13.60 -5.07 -30.52
CA ASN A 80 -12.75 -4.08 -31.18
C ASN A 80 -12.30 -2.91 -30.29
N LEU A 81 -12.69 -2.89 -29.01
CA LEU A 81 -12.31 -1.82 -28.09
C LEU A 81 -10.81 -1.83 -27.78
N VAL A 82 -10.15 -0.69 -28.06
CA VAL A 82 -8.72 -0.47 -27.83
C VAL A 82 -8.48 0.45 -26.64
N ASN A 83 -9.33 1.48 -26.49
CA ASN A 83 -9.18 2.50 -25.45
C ASN A 83 -10.48 2.68 -24.67
N ILE A 84 -10.44 2.40 -23.37
CA ILE A 84 -11.61 2.51 -22.50
C ILE A 84 -11.29 3.43 -21.31
N ASN A 85 -12.12 4.46 -21.11
CA ASN A 85 -12.06 5.31 -19.93
C ASN A 85 -13.40 5.27 -19.18
N ILE A 86 -13.40 4.59 -18.03
CA ILE A 86 -14.55 4.42 -17.13
C ILE A 86 -14.35 5.13 -15.79
N ARG A 87 -13.37 6.03 -15.70
CA ARG A 87 -13.02 6.74 -14.47
C ARG A 87 -14.21 7.45 -13.82
N GLU A 88 -14.28 7.48 -12.49
CA GLU A 88 -15.33 8.20 -11.74
C GLU A 88 -16.74 7.69 -12.11
N ASN A 89 -16.96 6.40 -11.86
CA ASN A 89 -18.25 5.70 -11.96
C ASN A 89 -18.45 4.83 -10.69
N GLN A 90 -19.35 3.85 -10.72
CA GLN A 90 -19.67 2.93 -9.62
C GLN A 90 -19.47 1.45 -10.03
N ILE A 91 -18.47 1.18 -10.87
CA ILE A 91 -18.24 -0.15 -11.42
C ILE A 91 -17.52 -1.01 -10.38
N VAL A 92 -17.94 -2.26 -10.24
CA VAL A 92 -17.35 -3.23 -9.29
C VAL A 92 -16.61 -4.35 -10.01
N ASP A 93 -17.07 -4.73 -11.21
CA ASP A 93 -16.64 -5.93 -11.91
C ASP A 93 -16.07 -5.59 -13.29
N LEU A 94 -14.89 -6.15 -13.58
CA LEU A 94 -14.21 -6.03 -14.87
C LEU A 94 -14.32 -7.31 -15.72
N SER A 95 -15.03 -8.33 -15.26
CA SER A 95 -15.28 -9.58 -16.02
C SER A 95 -15.81 -9.34 -17.43
N PRO A 96 -16.68 -8.35 -17.70
CA PRO A 96 -17.09 -8.05 -19.07
C PRO A 96 -15.95 -7.62 -20.01
N LEU A 97 -14.76 -7.31 -19.50
CA LEU A 97 -13.61 -6.93 -20.33
C LEU A 97 -12.65 -8.10 -20.58
N SER A 98 -12.91 -9.30 -20.04
CA SER A 98 -11.92 -10.39 -20.00
C SER A 98 -11.49 -10.94 -21.36
N ASP A 99 -12.35 -10.79 -22.37
CA ASP A 99 -12.11 -11.29 -23.73
C ASP A 99 -11.74 -10.17 -24.72
N MET A 100 -11.48 -8.94 -24.25
CA MET A 100 -11.11 -7.81 -25.11
C MET A 100 -9.64 -7.89 -25.54
N GLU A 101 -9.34 -8.78 -26.47
CA GLU A 101 -7.97 -9.09 -26.93
C GLU A 101 -7.21 -7.87 -27.47
N LEU A 102 -7.91 -6.84 -27.95
CA LEU A 102 -7.33 -5.61 -28.52
C LEU A 102 -7.21 -4.45 -27.52
N LEU A 103 -7.65 -4.61 -26.27
CA LEU A 103 -7.62 -3.54 -25.28
C LEU A 103 -6.18 -3.18 -24.91
N GLU A 104 -5.76 -1.95 -25.24
CA GLU A 104 -4.40 -1.46 -24.99
C GLU A 104 -4.33 -0.53 -23.77
N ASP A 105 -5.42 0.20 -23.51
CA ASP A 105 -5.48 1.31 -22.57
C ASP A 105 -6.78 1.30 -21.78
N LEU A 106 -6.67 1.10 -20.46
CA LEU A 106 -7.77 1.16 -19.53
C LEU A 106 -7.54 2.18 -18.43
N ASN A 107 -8.48 3.11 -18.30
CA ASN A 107 -8.56 4.01 -17.14
C ASN A 107 -9.84 3.75 -16.36
N ALA A 108 -9.69 3.06 -15.24
CA ALA A 108 -10.75 2.64 -14.32
C ALA A 108 -10.66 3.28 -12.93
N ARG A 109 -9.92 4.39 -12.79
CA ARG A 109 -9.77 5.10 -11.51
C ARG A 109 -11.08 5.48 -10.86
N TYR A 110 -11.09 5.54 -9.52
CA TYR A 110 -12.23 6.04 -8.74
C TYR A 110 -13.54 5.32 -9.10
N ASN A 111 -13.52 4.00 -8.95
CA ASN A 111 -14.67 3.11 -9.02
C ASN A 111 -14.74 2.28 -7.74
N GLU A 112 -15.47 1.17 -7.75
CA GLU A 112 -15.63 0.23 -6.63
C GLU A 112 -15.04 -1.16 -6.96
N ILE A 113 -14.05 -1.21 -7.85
CA ILE A 113 -13.44 -2.44 -8.34
C ILE A 113 -12.63 -3.12 -7.24
N THR A 114 -12.85 -4.41 -7.01
CA THR A 114 -12.16 -5.18 -5.97
C THR A 114 -11.05 -6.07 -6.51
N SER A 115 -11.11 -6.46 -7.78
CA SER A 115 -10.09 -7.30 -8.42
C SER A 115 -9.83 -6.85 -9.87
N ILE A 116 -8.59 -7.05 -10.30
CA ILE A 116 -8.17 -6.86 -11.70
C ILE A 116 -7.92 -8.19 -12.43
N GLU A 117 -8.11 -9.33 -11.75
CA GLU A 117 -7.88 -10.67 -12.33
C GLU A 117 -8.50 -10.87 -13.73
N PRO A 118 -9.70 -10.34 -14.05
CA PRO A 118 -10.27 -10.56 -15.38
C PRO A 118 -9.46 -9.97 -16.54
N ILE A 119 -8.63 -8.95 -16.29
CA ILE A 119 -7.95 -8.19 -17.33
C ILE A 119 -6.43 -8.36 -17.35
N ILE A 120 -5.83 -9.03 -16.36
CA ILE A 120 -4.37 -9.21 -16.30
C ILE A 120 -3.81 -10.10 -17.41
N HIS A 121 -4.66 -10.93 -18.03
CA HIS A 121 -4.29 -11.86 -19.09
C HIS A 121 -4.44 -11.29 -20.50
N LEU A 122 -4.96 -10.07 -20.64
CA LEU A 122 -5.18 -9.45 -21.94
C LEU A 122 -3.84 -9.22 -22.67
N PRO A 123 -3.68 -9.74 -23.89
CA PRO A 123 -2.37 -9.80 -24.56
C PRO A 123 -1.83 -8.42 -24.95
N GLU A 124 -2.72 -7.47 -25.25
CA GLU A 124 -2.39 -6.13 -25.75
C GLU A 124 -2.50 -5.02 -24.68
N LEU A 125 -2.96 -5.33 -23.46
CA LEU A 125 -3.05 -4.35 -22.37
C LEU A 125 -1.65 -3.99 -21.85
N ARG A 126 -0.98 -3.09 -22.57
CA ARG A 126 0.44 -2.76 -22.39
C ARG A 126 0.71 -1.27 -22.30
N GLN A 127 -0.21 -0.43 -22.79
CA GLN A 127 0.02 1.02 -22.81
C GLN A 127 -0.26 1.60 -21.44
N ARG A 128 -1.47 1.38 -20.92
CA ARG A 128 -1.91 2.02 -19.69
C ARG A 128 -2.93 1.20 -18.92
N LEU A 129 -2.70 1.07 -17.62
CA LEU A 129 -3.68 0.52 -16.68
C LEU A 129 -3.74 1.42 -15.45
N TYR A 130 -4.85 2.16 -15.34
CA TYR A 130 -5.09 3.04 -14.21
C TYR A 130 -6.26 2.56 -13.37
N VAL A 131 -6.00 2.17 -12.13
CA VAL A 131 -6.99 1.59 -11.21
C VAL A 131 -6.92 2.22 -9.81
N ASN A 132 -6.14 3.30 -9.61
CA ASN A 132 -6.10 4.01 -8.34
C ASN A 132 -7.49 4.52 -7.92
N GLY A 133 -7.76 4.50 -6.61
CA GLY A 133 -9.05 4.91 -6.06
C GLY A 133 -10.11 3.81 -6.10
N ASN A 134 -9.69 2.55 -6.27
CA ASN A 134 -10.53 1.36 -6.15
C ASN A 134 -10.15 0.56 -4.87
N PRO A 135 -11.10 -0.14 -4.24
CA PRO A 135 -10.87 -1.00 -3.09
C PRO A 135 -10.28 -2.37 -3.49
N LEU A 136 -9.13 -2.37 -4.17
CA LEU A 136 -8.50 -3.61 -4.63
C LEU A 136 -8.03 -4.50 -3.47
N GLU A 137 -8.42 -5.77 -3.50
CA GLU A 137 -8.04 -6.79 -2.51
C GLU A 137 -6.77 -7.56 -2.94
N ASP A 138 -6.55 -7.71 -4.25
CA ASP A 138 -5.52 -8.57 -4.82
C ASP A 138 -4.21 -7.82 -5.15
N ALA A 139 -3.59 -7.21 -4.15
CA ALA A 139 -2.33 -6.47 -4.33
C ALA A 139 -1.17 -7.34 -4.85
N MET A 140 -1.27 -8.67 -4.74
CA MET A 140 -0.27 -9.60 -5.25
C MET A 140 -0.31 -9.75 -6.78
N LEU A 141 -1.49 -9.75 -7.41
CA LEU A 141 -1.60 -9.83 -8.89
C LEU A 141 -1.02 -8.60 -9.59
N LEU A 142 -0.79 -7.53 -8.83
CA LEU A 142 -0.16 -6.32 -9.34
C LEU A 142 1.31 -6.56 -9.70
N SER A 143 2.01 -7.55 -9.10
CA SER A 143 3.40 -7.87 -9.46
C SER A 143 3.54 -8.26 -10.94
N GLU A 144 2.61 -9.09 -11.44
CA GLU A 144 2.65 -9.64 -12.80
C GLU A 144 2.52 -8.58 -13.88
N VAL A 145 1.76 -7.51 -13.63
CA VAL A 145 1.50 -6.46 -14.63
C VAL A 145 2.57 -5.37 -14.68
N TYR A 146 3.38 -5.21 -13.63
CA TYR A 146 4.31 -4.07 -13.51
C TYR A 146 5.40 -4.02 -14.58
N ASP A 147 5.79 -5.16 -15.12
CA ASP A 147 6.82 -5.24 -16.17
C ASP A 147 6.20 -5.37 -17.57
N LEU A 148 4.89 -5.56 -17.67
CA LEU A 148 4.15 -5.71 -18.92
C LEU A 148 3.52 -4.39 -19.40
N ILE A 149 3.16 -3.50 -18.47
CA ILE A 149 2.43 -2.26 -18.74
C ILE A 149 3.33 -1.03 -18.57
N LEU A 150 3.35 -0.16 -19.58
CA LEU A 150 4.21 1.02 -19.65
C LEU A 150 3.83 2.12 -18.64
N ASP A 151 2.53 2.33 -18.43
CA ASP A 151 2.00 3.41 -17.57
C ASP A 151 0.96 2.87 -16.59
N ILE A 152 1.35 2.71 -15.33
CA ILE A 152 0.51 2.19 -14.24
C ILE A 152 0.51 3.18 -13.07
N ASP A 153 -0.64 3.34 -12.42
CA ASP A 153 -0.85 4.32 -11.35
C ASP A 153 -0.96 3.72 -9.94
N ILE A 154 -0.61 2.44 -9.85
CA ILE A 154 -0.47 1.74 -8.60
C ILE A 154 1.01 1.82 -8.23
N PRO A 155 1.34 2.25 -7.01
CA PRO A 155 2.72 2.16 -6.54
C PRO A 155 3.10 0.68 -6.42
N ARG A 156 4.26 0.32 -6.99
CA ARG A 156 4.88 -0.99 -6.73
C ARG A 156 4.89 -1.20 -5.21
N PRO A 157 4.37 -2.33 -4.70
CA PRO A 157 4.41 -2.59 -3.26
C PRO A 157 5.86 -2.48 -2.80
N GLU A 158 6.12 -1.62 -1.81
CA GLU A 158 7.47 -1.43 -1.29
C GLU A 158 8.02 -2.78 -0.80
N TYR A 159 9.15 -3.19 -1.38
CA TYR A 159 9.87 -4.39 -0.96
C TYR A 159 10.27 -4.27 0.50
N GLY A 160 9.64 -5.08 1.36
CA GLY A 160 9.97 -5.14 2.78
C GLY A 160 10.58 -6.48 3.15
N ILE A 161 11.61 -6.48 3.99
CA ILE A 161 12.04 -7.71 4.66
C ILE A 161 11.10 -7.98 5.83
N VAL A 162 10.56 -9.19 5.86
CA VAL A 162 9.74 -9.71 6.95
C VAL A 162 10.57 -10.74 7.72
N PHE A 163 10.55 -10.60 9.05
CA PHE A 163 11.16 -11.55 9.98
C PHE A 163 10.05 -12.44 10.52
N SER A 164 10.29 -13.75 10.62
CA SER A 164 9.31 -14.70 11.17
C SER A 164 8.89 -14.37 12.61
N GLU A 165 9.81 -13.81 13.39
CA GLU A 165 9.62 -13.42 14.77
C GLU A 165 10.05 -11.96 15.01
N ALA A 166 9.31 -11.26 15.85
CA ALA A 166 9.61 -9.87 16.21
C ALA A 166 10.84 -9.75 17.14
N GLY A 167 11.56 -8.64 17.07
CA GLY A 167 12.73 -8.40 17.89
C GLY A 167 12.34 -8.33 19.37
N GLY A 168 13.12 -8.99 20.22
CA GLY A 168 12.76 -9.11 21.63
C GLY A 168 13.68 -10.01 22.45
N VAL A 169 13.21 -10.30 23.67
CA VAL A 169 13.88 -11.19 24.61
C VAL A 169 13.16 -12.53 24.60
N TYR A 170 13.94 -13.61 24.49
CA TYR A 170 13.47 -14.98 24.41
C TYR A 170 14.21 -15.86 25.42
N GLU A 171 13.51 -16.85 25.98
CA GLU A 171 14.12 -17.83 26.89
C GLU A 171 14.85 -18.93 26.12
N ASP A 172 14.28 -19.34 24.98
CA ASP A 172 14.80 -20.39 24.11
C ASP A 172 15.40 -19.79 22.84
N ARG A 173 16.33 -20.53 22.23
CA ARG A 173 16.87 -20.21 20.89
C ARG A 173 15.75 -19.96 19.89
N GLN A 174 15.97 -18.99 19.00
CA GLN A 174 15.05 -18.69 17.90
C GLN A 174 15.71 -19.07 16.57
N ASP A 175 14.95 -19.62 15.64
CA ASP A 175 15.41 -19.83 14.26
C ASP A 175 14.64 -18.83 13.39
N ILE A 176 15.28 -17.71 13.05
CA ILE A 176 14.63 -16.57 12.39
C ILE A 176 14.61 -16.79 10.89
N GLU A 177 13.42 -16.83 10.30
CA GLU A 177 13.24 -16.89 8.86
C GLU A 177 13.05 -15.49 8.30
N LEU A 178 13.71 -15.21 7.18
CA LEU A 178 13.55 -13.98 6.42
C LEU A 178 12.74 -14.27 5.15
N SER A 179 11.78 -13.40 4.86
CA SER A 179 11.02 -13.40 3.61
C SER A 179 10.84 -11.99 3.09
N THR A 180 10.44 -11.86 1.83
CA THR A 180 10.07 -10.57 1.24
C THR A 180 8.56 -10.39 1.27
N ARG A 181 8.12 -9.17 1.56
CA ARG A 181 6.76 -8.74 1.26
C ARG A 181 6.72 -8.25 -0.18
N GLY A 182 5.86 -8.87 -0.99
CA GLY A 182 5.81 -8.69 -2.44
C GLY A 182 6.70 -9.68 -3.18
N GLU A 183 6.41 -9.90 -4.46
CA GLU A 183 7.28 -10.65 -5.36
C GLU A 183 8.41 -9.76 -5.83
N ALA A 184 9.62 -10.08 -5.41
CA ALA A 184 10.80 -9.33 -5.76
C ALA A 184 11.88 -10.33 -6.14
N ASP A 185 12.27 -10.32 -7.41
CA ASP A 185 13.44 -11.08 -7.85
C ASP A 185 14.69 -10.40 -7.30
N GLY A 186 15.38 -11.10 -6.41
CA GLY A 186 16.58 -10.61 -5.78
C GLY A 186 17.09 -11.53 -4.68
N THR A 187 18.17 -11.13 -4.05
CA THR A 187 18.80 -11.89 -2.97
C THR A 187 18.75 -11.10 -1.68
N ILE A 188 18.17 -11.69 -0.64
CA ILE A 188 18.24 -11.14 0.71
C ILE A 188 19.67 -11.35 1.21
N ARG A 189 20.34 -10.28 1.63
CA ARG A 189 21.62 -10.34 2.36
C ARG A 189 21.42 -9.84 3.77
N TYR A 190 22.23 -10.33 4.70
CA TYR A 190 22.06 -10.01 6.12
C TYR A 190 23.35 -10.07 6.93
N THR A 191 23.37 -9.30 8.02
CA THR A 191 24.41 -9.30 9.06
C THR A 191 23.78 -9.71 10.39
N THR A 192 24.56 -10.25 11.33
CA THR A 192 24.07 -10.73 12.64
C THR A 192 24.70 -10.00 13.83
N ASP A 193 25.63 -9.10 13.57
CA ASP A 193 26.33 -8.27 14.56
C ASP A 193 25.80 -6.82 14.59
N GLY A 194 24.80 -6.50 13.77
CA GLY A 194 24.21 -5.17 13.64
C GLY A 194 24.98 -4.21 12.71
N SER A 195 25.99 -4.66 11.98
CA SER A 195 26.64 -3.83 10.94
C SER A 195 25.69 -3.55 9.78
N GLU A 196 25.94 -2.46 9.04
CA GLU A 196 25.18 -2.15 7.81
C GLU A 196 25.33 -3.30 6.82
N VAL A 197 24.24 -3.60 6.10
CA VAL A 197 24.25 -4.64 5.07
C VAL A 197 24.85 -4.07 3.78
N THR A 198 25.70 -4.87 3.14
CA THR A 198 26.39 -4.59 1.89
C THR A 198 26.15 -5.70 0.88
N ALA A 199 26.45 -5.43 -0.39
CA ALA A 199 26.35 -6.42 -1.46
C ALA A 199 27.35 -7.58 -1.32
N GLU A 200 28.32 -7.51 -0.41
CA GLU A 200 29.31 -8.57 -0.15
C GLU A 200 28.90 -9.50 1.00
N ASP A 201 27.87 -9.13 1.77
CA ASP A 201 27.42 -9.90 2.93
C ASP A 201 26.73 -11.21 2.54
N GLN A 202 26.62 -12.13 3.50
CA GLN A 202 26.07 -13.45 3.27
C GLN A 202 24.63 -13.43 2.72
N GLU A 203 24.39 -14.29 1.73
CA GLU A 203 23.08 -14.50 1.15
C GLU A 203 22.24 -15.39 2.06
N TYR A 204 21.00 -14.97 2.31
CA TYR A 204 20.05 -15.74 3.08
C TYR A 204 19.55 -16.93 2.25
N SER A 205 19.75 -18.13 2.78
CA SER A 205 19.34 -19.40 2.16
C SER A 205 18.70 -20.39 3.13
N SER A 206 18.78 -20.14 4.44
CA SER A 206 18.21 -20.97 5.48
C SER A 206 17.94 -20.14 6.75
N PRO A 207 17.04 -20.58 7.64
CA PRO A 207 16.75 -19.89 8.90
C PRO A 207 18.01 -19.57 9.71
N ILE A 208 18.05 -18.38 10.32
CA ILE A 208 19.19 -17.86 11.06
C ILE A 208 19.07 -18.30 12.53
N PRO A 209 19.94 -19.18 13.03
CA PRO A 209 19.89 -19.63 14.41
C PRO A 209 20.41 -18.53 15.36
N VAL A 210 19.55 -18.09 16.26
CA VAL A 210 19.84 -17.12 17.32
C VAL A 210 19.87 -17.87 18.66
N ALA A 211 21.08 -18.13 19.17
CA ALA A 211 21.31 -18.80 20.47
C ALA A 211 21.81 -17.85 21.57
N ASN A 212 22.15 -16.62 21.23
CA ASN A 212 22.70 -15.58 22.10
C ASN A 212 22.26 -14.19 21.59
N SER A 213 22.62 -13.12 22.30
CA SER A 213 22.31 -11.75 21.87
C SER A 213 22.84 -11.49 20.46
N THR A 214 21.94 -11.23 19.51
CA THR A 214 22.20 -11.12 18.08
C THR A 214 21.36 -9.98 17.51
N THR A 215 21.94 -9.15 16.66
CA THR A 215 21.20 -8.10 15.93
C THR A 215 21.24 -8.43 14.46
N ILE A 216 20.10 -8.84 13.91
CA ILE A 216 19.99 -9.18 12.50
C ILE A 216 19.60 -7.92 11.73
N ARG A 217 20.42 -7.49 10.78
CA ARG A 217 20.05 -6.49 9.76
C ARG A 217 20.00 -7.17 8.41
N ALA A 218 18.99 -6.85 7.61
CA ALA A 218 18.72 -7.51 6.34
C ALA A 218 18.25 -6.50 5.29
N GLN A 219 18.65 -6.73 4.05
CA GLN A 219 18.34 -5.89 2.91
C GLN A 219 18.16 -6.77 1.66
N LEU A 220 17.21 -6.40 0.80
CA LEU A 220 17.04 -7.06 -0.49
C LEU A 220 17.91 -6.35 -1.52
N PHE A 221 18.72 -7.12 -2.24
CA PHE A 221 19.44 -6.66 -3.42
C PHE A 221 18.71 -7.18 -4.65
N THR A 222 18.16 -6.27 -5.45
CA THR A 222 17.46 -6.64 -6.69
C THR A 222 18.44 -7.11 -7.76
N ASN A 223 17.95 -7.77 -8.82
CA ASN A 223 18.79 -8.22 -9.93
C ASN A 223 19.52 -7.07 -10.68
N ASN A 224 19.06 -5.82 -10.52
CA ASN A 224 19.74 -4.62 -11.04
C ASN A 224 20.77 -4.05 -10.05
N GLU A 225 21.07 -4.77 -8.97
CA GLU A 225 21.96 -4.40 -7.85
C GLU A 225 21.53 -3.17 -7.04
N ASP A 226 20.32 -2.65 -7.27
CA ASP A 226 19.74 -1.62 -6.42
C ASP A 226 19.35 -2.24 -5.07
N ALA A 227 19.88 -1.67 -4.00
CA ALA A 227 19.61 -2.08 -2.63
C ALA A 227 18.30 -1.43 -2.13
N THR A 228 17.40 -2.24 -1.56
CA THR A 228 16.14 -1.74 -1.00
C THR A 228 16.34 -1.08 0.35
N ARG A 229 15.27 -0.69 1.05
CA ARG A 229 15.37 -0.24 2.44
C ARG A 229 15.95 -1.36 3.31
N GLU A 230 16.86 -1.00 4.21
CA GLU A 230 17.40 -1.93 5.19
C GLU A 230 16.47 -2.05 6.42
N TYR A 231 16.35 -3.27 6.95
CA TYR A 231 15.54 -3.62 8.11
C TYR A 231 16.40 -4.27 9.19
N GLY A 232 16.15 -3.96 10.46
CA GLY A 232 16.94 -4.50 11.56
C GLY A 232 16.12 -4.88 12.79
N GLN A 233 16.41 -6.03 13.39
CA GLN A 233 15.80 -6.50 14.63
C GLN A 233 16.87 -7.05 15.59
N SER A 234 16.65 -6.90 16.89
CA SER A 234 17.56 -7.40 17.93
C SER A 234 16.90 -8.48 18.76
N TYR A 235 17.60 -9.59 18.95
CA TYR A 235 17.16 -10.77 19.67
C TYR A 235 18.10 -11.04 20.83
N ILE A 236 17.55 -11.22 22.03
CA ILE A 236 18.32 -11.50 23.24
C ILE A 236 17.86 -12.84 23.80
N ILE A 237 18.72 -13.86 23.73
CA ILE A 237 18.47 -15.14 24.40
C ILE A 237 19.02 -15.05 25.81
N SER A 238 18.14 -15.08 26.80
CA SER A 238 18.50 -15.08 28.21
C SER A 238 17.53 -15.95 28.97
N GLU A 239 18.05 -16.80 29.85
CA GLU A 239 17.22 -17.35 30.92
C GLU A 239 16.59 -16.18 31.68
N SER A 240 15.28 -16.30 31.96
CA SER A 240 14.50 -15.30 32.68
C SER A 240 15.31 -14.68 33.82
N PRO A 241 15.69 -13.40 33.75
CA PRO A 241 16.36 -12.78 34.87
C PRO A 241 15.36 -12.63 36.02
N SER A 242 15.83 -12.86 37.24
CA SER A 242 15.07 -12.59 38.47
C SER A 242 14.81 -11.10 38.73
N MET A 243 15.13 -10.23 37.76
CA MET A 243 14.92 -8.79 37.78
C MET A 243 14.60 -8.28 36.37
N PRO A 244 13.80 -7.22 36.23
CA PRO A 244 13.35 -6.74 34.93
C PRO A 244 14.51 -6.27 34.05
N ILE A 245 14.52 -6.70 32.77
CA ILE A 245 15.43 -6.19 31.75
C ILE A 245 14.90 -4.85 31.25
N ILE A 246 15.74 -3.82 31.27
CA ILE A 246 15.43 -2.51 30.69
C ILE A 246 16.12 -2.43 29.32
N SER A 247 15.33 -2.39 28.23
CA SER A 247 15.82 -2.04 26.89
C SER A 247 15.48 -0.56 26.60
N ILE A 248 16.47 0.19 26.11
CA ILE A 248 16.31 1.61 25.75
C ILE A 248 16.52 1.71 24.23
N SER A 249 15.45 2.02 23.50
CA SER A 249 15.52 2.33 22.07
C SER A 249 15.54 3.85 21.85
N THR A 250 16.31 4.31 20.87
CA THR A 250 16.30 5.70 20.40
C THR A 250 15.50 5.88 19.11
N ASP A 251 14.96 4.80 18.57
CA ASP A 251 14.15 4.81 17.35
C ASP A 251 12.73 5.27 17.67
N ARG A 252 12.27 6.27 16.92
CA ARG A 252 10.96 6.89 17.08
C ARG A 252 9.81 5.94 16.72
N ALA A 253 10.05 4.96 15.83
CA ALA A 253 9.06 3.95 15.45
C ALA A 253 8.75 2.95 16.57
N ASN A 254 9.63 2.85 17.57
CA ASN A 254 9.55 1.91 18.69
C ASN A 254 9.06 2.56 20.00
N LEU A 255 8.54 3.80 19.94
CA LEU A 255 7.95 4.51 21.07
C LEU A 255 6.43 4.28 21.10
N PHE A 256 5.92 3.67 22.18
CA PHE A 256 4.48 3.49 22.42
C PHE A 256 3.78 4.83 22.73
N ASP A 257 2.52 4.99 22.30
CA ASP A 257 1.66 6.12 22.66
C ASP A 257 0.81 5.84 23.93
N GLU A 258 -0.06 6.79 24.32
CA GLU A 258 -0.87 6.71 25.55
C GLU A 258 -1.82 5.48 25.58
N GLU A 259 -2.10 4.84 24.44
CA GLU A 259 -3.06 3.75 24.31
C GLU A 259 -2.44 2.36 24.58
N TYR A 260 -1.13 2.19 24.36
CA TYR A 260 -0.45 0.87 24.42
C TYR A 260 0.69 0.76 25.46
N GLY A 261 0.83 1.72 26.38
CA GLY A 261 1.86 1.72 27.43
C GLY A 261 1.64 0.69 28.57
N ILE A 262 2.73 0.13 29.11
CA ILE A 262 2.72 -0.74 30.30
C ILE A 262 2.84 0.10 31.58
N TYR A 263 1.92 -0.10 32.54
CA TYR A 263 1.90 0.61 33.83
C TYR A 263 2.10 -0.37 34.99
N THR A 264 3.15 -0.19 35.80
CA THR A 264 3.43 -1.02 36.99
C THR A 264 3.62 -0.19 38.26
N ARG A 265 3.20 -0.73 39.42
CA ARG A 265 3.41 -0.11 40.74
C ARG A 265 4.77 -0.52 41.30
N GLY A 266 5.72 0.41 41.37
CA GLY A 266 7.01 0.19 42.03
C GLY A 266 7.95 1.40 41.99
N PHE A 267 9.03 1.34 42.76
CA PHE A 267 10.15 2.29 42.69
C PHE A 267 11.24 1.70 41.78
N ILE A 268 11.57 2.35 40.68
CA ILE A 268 12.71 1.98 39.83
C ILE A 268 13.90 2.85 40.26
N THR A 269 15.01 2.23 40.66
CA THR A 269 16.27 2.93 40.98
C THR A 269 17.33 2.52 39.98
N ILE A 270 17.75 3.45 39.11
CA ILE A 270 18.80 3.20 38.12
C ILE A 270 20.15 3.60 38.76
N ARG A 271 21.03 2.64 39.03
CA ARG A 271 22.41 2.91 39.47
C ARG A 271 23.34 2.92 38.26
N THR A 272 23.73 4.11 37.83
CA THR A 272 24.91 4.27 36.96
C THR A 272 26.20 4.13 37.79
N HIS A 273 27.32 3.76 37.18
CA HIS A 273 28.64 3.58 37.84
C HIS A 273 29.21 4.82 38.58
N LEU A 274 28.48 5.92 38.63
CA LEU A 274 28.79 7.12 39.41
C LEU A 274 28.10 7.04 40.78
N SER A 275 28.84 7.40 41.84
CA SER A 275 28.56 7.12 43.26
C SER A 275 27.33 7.82 43.86
N ARG A 276 26.35 8.26 43.06
CA ARG A 276 25.09 8.88 43.52
C ARG A 276 23.91 8.42 42.66
N PRO A 277 22.74 8.13 43.25
CA PRO A 277 21.61 7.55 42.54
C PRO A 277 21.09 8.47 41.44
N ALA A 278 20.82 7.89 40.26
CA ALA A 278 20.28 8.58 39.11
C ALA A 278 18.78 8.27 39.00
N ILE A 279 17.98 9.33 38.92
CA ILE A 279 16.53 9.35 38.67
C ILE A 279 15.68 8.82 39.83
N ILE A 280 14.84 9.69 40.39
CA ILE A 280 13.79 9.35 41.35
C ILE A 280 12.45 9.69 40.70
N CYS A 281 11.70 8.70 40.23
CA CYS A 281 10.29 8.92 39.87
C CYS A 281 9.46 8.95 41.15
N LYS A 282 8.75 10.06 41.39
CA LYS A 282 7.90 10.25 42.57
C LYS A 282 6.44 10.18 42.15
N ALA A 283 5.66 9.32 42.81
CA ALA A 283 4.22 9.27 42.63
C ALA A 283 3.57 10.61 43.01
N ALA A 284 2.75 11.16 42.12
CA ALA A 284 1.81 12.23 42.44
C ALA A 284 0.40 11.62 42.39
N GLY A 285 -0.29 11.56 43.54
CA GLY A 285 -1.70 11.17 43.62
C GLY A 285 -2.61 12.19 42.94
N SER A 286 -3.92 11.99 42.76
CA SER A 286 -4.86 11.01 43.28
C SER A 286 -6.05 10.93 42.31
N GLY A 287 -6.51 9.73 41.97
CA GLY A 287 -7.69 9.52 41.12
C GLY A 287 -7.31 9.29 39.66
N ASN A 288 -7.48 8.05 39.22
CA ASN A 288 -7.13 7.47 37.92
C ASN A 288 -5.63 7.29 37.67
N ASP A 289 -5.21 6.01 37.67
CA ASP A 289 -3.84 5.51 37.56
C ASP A 289 -3.11 5.98 36.28
N ARG A 290 -2.56 7.20 36.28
CA ARG A 290 -1.54 7.66 35.31
C ARG A 290 -0.28 8.07 36.05
N TYR A 291 0.87 7.53 35.64
CA TYR A 291 2.18 7.83 36.22
C TYR A 291 3.04 8.64 35.23
N LEU A 292 3.57 9.79 35.65
CA LEU A 292 4.49 10.63 34.85
C LEU A 292 5.88 10.63 35.50
N CYS A 293 6.91 10.14 34.79
CA CYS A 293 8.30 10.33 35.24
C CYS A 293 8.79 11.74 34.87
N LYS A 294 9.30 12.49 35.86
CA LYS A 294 9.83 13.85 35.68
C LYS A 294 11.32 13.86 36.04
N CYS A 295 12.19 14.26 35.11
CA CYS A 295 13.61 14.47 35.40
C CYS A 295 13.79 15.57 36.46
N LEU A 296 14.57 15.30 37.51
CA LEU A 296 14.92 16.28 38.54
C LEU A 296 16.09 17.16 38.08
N LYS A 297 15.99 18.45 38.37
CA LYS A 297 16.76 19.63 37.89
C LYS A 297 18.31 19.59 37.98
N THR A 298 18.94 18.53 38.47
CA THR A 298 20.35 18.58 38.94
C THR A 298 21.40 18.09 37.94
N ILE A 299 21.03 17.67 36.74
CA ILE A 299 21.97 17.17 35.72
C ILE A 299 21.97 18.11 34.52
N LYS A 300 22.76 19.19 34.59
CA LYS A 300 22.90 20.16 33.49
C LYS A 300 23.77 19.73 32.29
N PRO A 301 24.69 18.73 32.32
CA PRO A 301 25.46 18.41 31.12
C PRO A 301 24.77 17.43 30.14
N PHE A 302 23.70 16.74 30.57
CA PHE A 302 22.95 15.78 29.72
C PHE A 302 21.57 16.31 29.28
N CYS A 303 21.22 17.54 29.66
CA CYS A 303 20.02 18.22 29.17
C CYS A 303 20.48 19.47 28.41
N LEU A 304 20.69 19.33 27.10
CA LEU A 304 20.87 20.49 26.23
C LEU A 304 19.53 21.22 26.10
N ASN A 305 19.55 22.50 26.44
CA ASN A 305 18.43 23.43 26.33
C ASN A 305 18.11 23.70 24.85
N THR A 306 16.93 23.30 24.38
CA THR A 306 16.18 24.03 23.35
C THR A 306 14.68 23.97 23.66
N PRO A 307 13.91 25.05 23.42
CA PRO A 307 12.51 25.11 23.76
C PRO A 307 11.66 24.41 22.69
N ALA A 308 10.61 23.72 23.14
CA ALA A 308 9.54 23.13 22.33
C ALA A 308 9.82 21.79 21.63
N SER A 309 10.13 20.74 22.40
CA SER A 309 9.61 19.38 22.16
C SER A 309 10.00 18.52 23.36
N GLY A 310 9.00 17.94 24.03
CA GLY A 310 9.25 17.03 25.14
C GLY A 310 9.92 15.77 24.62
N PHE A 311 11.06 15.40 25.20
CA PHE A 311 11.60 14.05 25.02
C PHE A 311 10.85 13.10 25.94
N THR A 312 10.14 12.14 25.36
CA THR A 312 9.57 11.01 26.09
C THR A 312 10.59 9.88 26.09
N VAL A 313 11.10 9.52 27.26
CA VAL A 313 11.90 8.30 27.44
C VAL A 313 10.91 7.20 27.80
N GLY A 314 10.64 6.28 26.87
CA GLY A 314 9.89 5.06 27.16
C GLY A 314 10.76 4.12 28.00
N ILE A 315 10.34 3.82 29.22
CA ILE A 315 11.01 2.81 30.07
C ILE A 315 10.19 1.53 29.94
N HIS A 316 10.76 0.51 29.30
CA HIS A 316 10.19 -0.83 29.29
C HIS A 316 10.56 -1.55 30.60
N VAL A 317 9.57 -2.15 31.26
CA VAL A 317 9.75 -3.06 32.39
C VAL A 317 8.91 -4.28 32.09
N ARG A 318 9.56 -5.41 31.78
CA ARG A 318 8.99 -6.75 31.97
C ARG A 318 9.64 -7.33 33.20
#